data_AF-A0A2I0AVI6-F1
#
_entry.id   AF-A0A2I0AVI6-F1
#
_cell.length_a   1.000
_cell.length_b   1.000
_cell.length_c   1.000
_cell.angle_alpha   90.00
_cell.angle_beta   90.00
_cell.angle_gamma   90.00
#
_symmetry.space_group_name_H-M   'P 1'
#
loop_
_entity.id
_entity.type
_entity.pdbx_description
1 polymer ?
#
loop_
_entity_poly.entity_id
_entity_poly.type
_entity_poly.pdbx_seq_one_letter_code
_entity_poly.pdbx_strand_id
1 'polypeptide(L)'
;MPDLSAMDATLAVMESQVQAIKDRLQEERSAIPKAKKLIQHSLNQQKKLQHMLAYAPSRIPESMGLSDFSLVSTSNQNSVHNGGLDEQLIFPEEPVLVPKEKKGRFAPRWYVTASELDSVASYMRGRLTLDKVNFAISEMATYADSNFQLITLPKKKLSDDSWERALELRDIAMSPELKGRHFLLETDIKGPGLKLDNTGKATIIVLRHLGRVLEFRIGQHRVIALLPSP
;
A
#
# COMPACT_ATOMS: atom_id res chain seq x y z
N MET A 1 60.67 34.03 -11.81
CA MET A 1 59.33 34.59 -11.51
C MET A 1 58.31 33.45 -11.34
N PRO A 2 58.24 32.79 -10.17
CA PRO A 2 57.28 31.71 -9.89
C PRO A 2 56.04 32.10 -9.03
N ASP A 3 55.95 33.32 -8.49
CA ASP A 3 54.90 33.67 -7.51
C ASP A 3 53.49 33.83 -8.08
N LEU A 4 53.34 34.28 -9.34
CA LEU A 4 52.02 34.52 -9.93
C LEU A 4 51.21 33.23 -10.08
N SER A 5 51.85 32.14 -10.51
CA SER A 5 51.19 30.84 -10.67
C SER A 5 50.76 30.22 -9.33
N ALA A 6 51.50 30.49 -8.24
CA ALA A 6 51.12 30.03 -6.91
C ALA A 6 49.89 30.78 -6.39
N MET A 7 49.80 32.09 -6.66
CA MET A 7 48.64 32.91 -6.30
C MET A 7 47.38 32.46 -7.06
N ASP A 8 47.49 32.18 -8.37
CA ASP A 8 46.37 31.69 -9.17
C ASP A 8 45.85 30.33 -8.68
N ALA A 9 46.75 29.43 -8.27
CA ALA A 9 46.35 28.15 -7.69
C ALA A 9 45.60 28.34 -6.35
N THR A 10 46.05 29.25 -5.50
CA THR A 10 45.34 29.55 -4.23
C THR A 10 43.96 30.15 -4.45
N LEU A 11 43.81 31.01 -5.46
CA LEU A 11 42.52 31.59 -5.83
C LEU A 11 41.54 30.53 -6.35
N ALA A 12 42.00 29.62 -7.20
CA ALA A 12 41.18 28.51 -7.69
C ALA A 12 40.69 27.59 -6.56
N VAL A 13 41.55 27.33 -5.56
CA VAL A 13 41.17 26.55 -4.37
C VAL A 13 40.12 27.30 -3.54
N MET A 14 40.32 28.60 -3.31
CA MET A 14 39.34 29.42 -2.58
C MET A 14 37.99 29.49 -3.31
N GLU A 15 38.00 29.67 -4.63
CA GLU A 15 36.78 29.69 -5.43
C GLU A 15 36.01 28.37 -5.35
N SER A 16 36.72 27.24 -5.46
CA SER A 16 36.14 25.91 -5.28
C SER A 16 35.53 25.75 -3.88
N GLN A 17 36.21 26.24 -2.85
CA GLN A 17 35.72 26.17 -1.47
C GLN A 17 34.47 27.02 -1.24
N VAL A 18 34.41 28.23 -1.82
CA VAL A 18 33.22 29.08 -1.76
C VAL A 18 32.04 28.43 -2.48
N GLN A 19 32.29 27.80 -3.63
CA GLN A 19 31.25 27.08 -4.36
C GLN A 19 30.71 25.89 -3.55
N ALA A 20 31.58 25.12 -2.89
CA ALA A 20 31.17 24.03 -2.00
C ALA A 20 30.31 24.51 -0.81
N ILE A 21 30.66 25.65 -0.20
CA ILE A 21 29.85 26.25 0.88
C ILE A 21 28.47 26.65 0.36
N LYS A 22 28.41 27.26 -0.82
CA LYS A 22 27.14 27.68 -1.44
C LYS A 22 26.22 26.48 -1.69
N ASP A 23 26.76 25.40 -2.22
CA ASP A 23 25.99 24.19 -2.51
C ASP A 23 25.42 23.56 -1.22
N ARG A 24 26.24 23.50 -0.16
CA ARG A 24 25.79 23.02 1.16
C ARG A 24 24.69 23.90 1.77
N LEU A 25 24.83 25.23 1.71
CA LEU A 25 23.81 26.15 2.20
C LEU A 25 22.48 25.98 1.44
N GLN A 26 22.55 25.70 0.15
CA GLN A 26 21.36 25.44 -0.66
C GLN A 26 20.70 24.10 -0.28
N GLU A 27 21.50 23.07 0.00
CA GLU A 27 21.00 21.79 0.50
C GLU A 27 20.31 21.96 1.86
N GLU A 28 20.95 22.61 2.83
CA GLU A 28 20.40 22.89 4.16
C GLU A 28 19.11 23.71 4.05
N ARG A 29 19.07 24.74 3.19
CA ARG A 29 17.87 25.54 2.90
C ARG A 29 16.72 24.68 2.36
N SER A 30 17.01 23.70 1.51
CA SER A 30 16.02 22.77 0.96
C SER A 30 15.56 21.71 1.97
N ALA A 31 16.36 21.42 2.99
CA ALA A 31 16.06 20.46 4.04
C ALA A 31 15.11 21.03 5.11
N ILE A 32 15.23 22.32 5.46
CA ILE A 32 14.35 23.00 6.43
C ILE A 32 12.84 22.78 6.17
N PRO A 33 12.29 22.98 4.95
CA PRO A 33 10.86 22.76 4.72
C PRO A 33 10.46 21.29 4.86
N LYS A 34 11.35 20.34 4.57
CA LYS A 34 11.10 18.91 4.77
C LYS A 34 10.98 18.60 6.26
N ALA A 35 11.89 19.14 7.08
CA ALA A 35 11.84 19.00 8.53
C ALA A 35 10.56 19.61 9.13
N LYS A 36 10.15 20.80 8.66
CA LYS A 36 8.88 21.44 9.09
C LYS A 36 7.66 20.57 8.79
N LYS A 37 7.58 19.98 7.59
CA LYS A 37 6.50 19.05 7.24
C LYS A 37 6.48 17.82 8.14
N LEU A 38 7.65 17.24 8.45
CA LEU A 38 7.76 16.08 9.34
C LEU A 38 7.23 16.39 10.74
N ILE A 39 7.61 17.55 11.31
CA ILE A 39 7.09 18.03 12.61
C ILE A 39 5.57 18.18 12.56
N GLN A 40 5.02 18.76 11.49
CA GLN A 40 3.57 18.92 11.33
C GLN A 40 2.84 17.58 11.29
N HIS A 41 3.38 16.58 10.56
CA HIS A 41 2.82 15.24 10.53
C HIS A 41 2.85 14.56 11.91
N SER A 42 3.98 14.67 12.61
CA SER A 42 4.13 14.14 13.97
C SER A 42 3.13 14.76 14.95
N LEU A 43 2.96 16.08 14.91
CA LEU A 43 1.98 16.79 15.75
C LEU A 43 0.54 16.32 15.47
N ASN A 44 0.20 16.09 14.21
CA ASN A 44 -1.12 15.58 13.83
C ASN A 44 -1.34 14.14 14.33
N GLN A 45 -0.31 13.29 14.25
CA GLN A 45 -0.37 11.93 14.80
C GLN A 45 -0.56 11.96 16.32
N GLN A 46 0.18 12.81 17.03
CA GLN A 46 0.03 12.97 18.49
C GLN A 46 -1.39 13.39 18.86
N LYS A 47 -1.97 14.39 18.18
CA LYS A 47 -3.36 14.82 18.41
C LYS A 47 -4.35 13.68 18.18
N LYS A 48 -4.15 12.88 17.14
CA LYS A 48 -5.00 11.72 16.85
C LYS A 48 -4.91 10.67 17.96
N LEU A 49 -3.70 10.38 18.46
CA LEU A 49 -3.48 9.44 19.55
C LEU A 49 -4.14 9.94 20.85
N GLN A 50 -3.99 11.22 21.18
CA GLN A 50 -4.66 11.83 22.33
C GLN A 50 -6.18 11.74 22.22
N HIS A 51 -6.74 12.00 21.03
CA HIS A 51 -8.17 11.83 20.79
C HIS A 51 -8.59 10.36 20.95
N MET A 52 -7.84 9.40 20.39
CA MET A 52 -8.16 7.99 20.55
C MET A 52 -8.10 7.55 22.02
N LEU A 53 -7.10 8.02 22.79
CA LEU A 53 -7.02 7.76 24.23
C LEU A 53 -8.23 8.34 24.99
N ALA A 54 -8.66 9.56 24.65
CA ALA A 54 -9.80 10.21 25.31
C ALA A 54 -11.14 9.51 25.04
N TYR A 55 -11.30 8.87 23.89
CA TYR A 55 -12.54 8.23 23.45
C TYR A 55 -12.40 6.72 23.24
N ALA A 56 -11.39 6.08 23.85
CA ALA A 56 -11.17 4.65 23.76
C ALA A 56 -12.29 3.89 24.50
N PRO A 57 -13.04 2.99 23.83
CA PRO A 57 -14.03 2.16 24.50
C PRO A 57 -13.34 1.10 25.37
N SER A 58 -13.88 0.89 26.57
CA SER A 58 -13.32 0.10 27.68
C SER A 58 -13.29 -1.43 27.48
N ARG A 59 -13.28 -1.93 26.23
CA ARG A 59 -13.20 -3.38 25.91
C ARG A 59 -12.21 -3.68 24.79
N ILE A 60 -10.96 -3.25 24.97
CA ILE A 60 -9.82 -3.80 24.24
C ILE A 60 -9.12 -4.74 25.24
N PRO A 61 -8.94 -6.04 24.96
CA PRO A 61 -8.24 -6.93 25.86
C PRO A 61 -6.82 -6.40 26.08
N GLU A 62 -6.55 -6.07 27.34
CA GLU A 62 -5.31 -5.54 27.86
C GLU A 62 -4.22 -6.62 27.69
N SER A 63 -3.46 -6.55 26.60
CA SER A 63 -2.24 -7.36 26.45
C SER A 63 -1.19 -6.80 27.41
N MET A 64 -1.25 -7.31 28.63
CA MET A 64 -0.32 -7.15 29.72
C MET A 64 1.14 -7.23 29.25
N GLY A 65 1.95 -6.22 29.63
CA GLY A 65 3.42 -6.31 29.62
C GLY A 65 4.18 -5.11 29.06
N LEU A 66 4.13 -3.95 29.72
CA LEU A 66 5.22 -2.98 29.71
C LEU A 66 6.01 -3.15 31.01
N SER A 67 7.29 -3.51 30.93
CA SER A 67 8.26 -3.31 32.00
C SER A 67 9.66 -3.14 31.40
N ASP A 68 10.07 -1.87 31.36
CA ASP A 68 11.40 -1.26 31.38
C ASP A 68 12.60 -1.82 30.60
N PHE A 69 13.17 -0.91 29.81
CA PHE A 69 14.49 -0.92 29.20
C PHE A 69 15.63 -0.95 30.24
N SER A 70 16.65 -1.79 30.00
CA SER A 70 18.05 -1.46 30.31
C SER A 70 19.00 -2.40 29.54
N LEU A 71 20.00 -1.77 28.91
CA LEU A 71 21.03 -2.33 28.02
C LEU A 71 22.00 -3.34 28.69
N VAL A 72 22.49 -4.27 27.86
CA VAL A 72 23.88 -4.79 27.76
C VAL A 72 24.38 -5.74 28.86
N SER A 73 24.63 -7.00 28.50
CA SER A 73 25.97 -7.53 28.14
C SER A 73 26.02 -9.06 28.10
N THR A 74 26.58 -9.55 27.01
CA THR A 74 27.45 -10.72 26.82
C THR A 74 27.76 -11.62 28.03
N SER A 75 27.48 -12.93 27.93
CA SER A 75 28.49 -14.00 28.04
C SER A 75 27.84 -15.38 27.89
N ASN A 76 28.45 -16.17 27.01
CA ASN A 76 28.27 -17.61 26.89
C ASN A 76 28.58 -18.33 28.22
N GLN A 77 27.88 -19.44 28.49
CA GLN A 77 28.50 -20.72 28.84
C GLN A 77 27.48 -21.88 28.81
N ASN A 78 27.97 -23.01 28.30
CA ASN A 78 27.29 -24.27 28.01
C ASN A 78 26.89 -25.06 29.26
N SER A 79 25.78 -25.81 29.19
CA SER A 79 25.65 -27.24 29.56
C SER A 79 24.20 -27.68 29.26
N VAL A 80 23.91 -28.46 28.20
CA VAL A 80 23.77 -29.95 28.20
C VAL A 80 22.87 -30.40 29.35
N HIS A 81 21.67 -30.98 29.20
CA HIS A 81 21.28 -32.15 28.38
C HIS A 81 19.74 -32.37 28.32
N ASN A 82 19.29 -32.78 27.13
CA ASN A 82 18.29 -33.81 26.79
C ASN A 82 16.78 -33.63 27.05
N GLY A 83 16.01 -33.74 25.95
CA GLY A 83 14.61 -34.14 25.99
C GLY A 83 13.77 -33.94 24.71
N GLY A 84 14.28 -34.37 23.55
CA GLY A 84 13.60 -34.67 22.26
C GLY A 84 12.21 -34.12 21.91
N LEU A 85 12.10 -33.44 20.77
CA LEU A 85 11.58 -33.98 19.49
C LEU A 85 11.79 -32.93 18.36
N ASP A 86 12.32 -33.40 17.23
CA ASP A 86 12.70 -32.68 15.98
C ASP A 86 11.66 -31.63 15.50
N GLU A 87 11.96 -30.37 15.10
CA GLU A 87 13.01 -29.80 14.22
C GLU A 87 12.64 -30.02 12.71
N GLN A 88 12.44 -29.06 11.77
CA GLN A 88 13.13 -27.82 11.31
C GLN A 88 12.25 -27.05 10.29
N LEU A 89 12.42 -25.79 9.86
CA LEU A 89 13.18 -24.55 10.16
C LEU A 89 12.69 -23.54 9.09
N ILE A 90 12.08 -22.40 9.42
CA ILE A 90 12.67 -21.07 9.70
C ILE A 90 13.68 -20.55 8.66
N PHE A 91 13.30 -19.41 8.08
CA PHE A 91 13.98 -18.45 7.23
C PHE A 91 15.37 -17.99 7.71
N PRO A 92 16.17 -17.36 6.83
CA PRO A 92 17.11 -16.33 7.22
C PRO A 92 16.59 -14.91 6.84
N GLU A 93 16.39 -14.09 7.87
CA GLU A 93 16.53 -12.62 7.91
C GLU A 93 18.03 -12.24 7.73
N GLU A 94 18.53 -11.06 7.34
CA GLU A 94 18.06 -9.71 6.95
C GLU A 94 19.34 -8.98 6.38
N PRO A 95 19.33 -7.71 5.86
CA PRO A 95 19.14 -6.52 6.70
C PRO A 95 18.35 -5.34 6.08
N VAL A 96 17.42 -4.81 6.87
CA VAL A 96 17.10 -3.41 7.21
C VAL A 96 17.22 -2.33 6.11
N LEU A 97 16.07 -1.77 5.70
CA LEU A 97 15.84 -0.33 5.46
C LEU A 97 14.31 -0.05 5.38
N VAL A 98 13.71 0.47 6.45
CA VAL A 98 12.40 1.17 6.45
C VAL A 98 12.62 2.66 6.13
N PRO A 99 11.63 3.51 5.70
CA PRO A 99 10.17 3.36 5.76
C PRO A 99 9.37 3.90 4.54
N LYS A 100 8.30 3.22 4.10
CA LYS A 100 7.16 3.87 3.43
C LYS A 100 5.84 3.22 3.84
N GLU A 101 4.90 4.05 4.28
CA GLU A 101 3.53 3.67 4.62
C GLU A 101 2.91 2.87 3.47
N LYS A 102 2.63 1.58 3.72
CA LYS A 102 2.13 0.62 2.74
C LYS A 102 0.61 0.76 2.53
N LYS A 103 0.10 1.98 2.35
CA LYS A 103 -1.30 2.17 1.93
C LYS A 103 -1.38 1.95 0.41
N GLY A 104 -1.55 0.69 -0.01
CA GLY A 104 -1.79 0.38 -1.43
C GLY A 104 -1.15 -0.89 -1.98
N ARG A 105 -0.71 -1.86 -1.14
CA ARG A 105 -0.26 -3.16 -1.69
C ARG A 105 -1.40 -4.10 -2.08
N PHE A 106 -2.59 -3.86 -1.54
CA PHE A 106 -3.72 -4.76 -1.69
C PHE A 106 -4.98 -3.98 -2.06
N ALA A 107 -5.80 -4.63 -2.87
CA ALA A 107 -7.11 -4.19 -3.28
C ALA A 107 -8.02 -3.99 -2.07
N PRO A 108 -8.79 -2.89 -2.02
CA PRO A 108 -9.70 -2.62 -0.92
C PRO A 108 -10.79 -3.71 -0.78
N ARG A 109 -11.00 -4.19 0.44
CA ARG A 109 -12.02 -5.21 0.80
C ARG A 109 -13.07 -4.61 1.74
N TRP A 110 -13.74 -3.57 1.27
CA TRP A 110 -14.77 -2.88 2.06
C TRP A 110 -16.08 -3.65 2.07
N TYR A 111 -16.18 -4.61 2.98
CA TYR A 111 -17.40 -5.40 3.17
C TYR A 111 -18.61 -4.53 3.47
N VAL A 112 -19.77 -5.04 3.04
CA VAL A 112 -21.07 -4.43 3.25
C VAL A 112 -21.68 -5.05 4.51
N THR A 113 -22.30 -4.21 5.33
CA THR A 113 -23.08 -4.60 6.51
C THR A 113 -24.54 -4.85 6.14
N ALA A 114 -25.27 -5.60 6.98
CA ALA A 114 -26.70 -5.85 6.76
C ALA A 114 -27.50 -4.54 6.63
N SER A 115 -27.22 -3.56 7.50
CA SER A 115 -27.88 -2.25 7.47
C SER A 115 -27.61 -1.47 6.19
N GLU A 116 -26.38 -1.53 5.66
CA GLU A 116 -26.06 -0.88 4.38
C GLU A 116 -26.82 -1.55 3.24
N LEU A 117 -26.87 -2.89 3.22
CA LEU A 117 -27.61 -3.63 2.20
C LEU A 117 -29.14 -3.42 2.29
N ASP A 118 -29.66 -3.19 3.49
CA ASP A 118 -31.07 -2.87 3.74
C ASP A 118 -31.45 -1.43 3.42
N SER A 119 -30.48 -0.52 3.45
CA SER A 119 -30.68 0.86 2.99
C SER A 119 -30.84 0.98 1.46
N VAL A 120 -30.31 0.00 0.71
CA VAL A 120 -30.44 -0.03 -0.76
C VAL A 120 -31.86 -0.42 -1.15
N ALA A 121 -32.42 0.28 -2.14
CA ALA A 121 -33.77 0.01 -2.62
C ALA A 121 -33.95 -1.45 -3.05
N SER A 122 -35.08 -2.05 -2.65
CA SER A 122 -35.37 -3.49 -2.82
C SER A 122 -35.27 -3.96 -4.28
N TYR A 123 -35.64 -3.11 -5.24
CA TYR A 123 -35.55 -3.41 -6.67
C TYR A 123 -34.10 -3.54 -7.17
N MET A 124 -33.12 -2.84 -6.55
CA MET A 124 -31.69 -2.95 -6.90
C MET A 124 -31.06 -4.19 -6.29
N ARG A 125 -31.44 -4.51 -5.05
CA ARG A 125 -30.97 -5.69 -4.34
C ARG A 125 -31.48 -6.99 -4.95
N GLY A 126 -32.72 -7.00 -5.43
CA GLY A 126 -33.35 -8.22 -5.94
C GLY A 126 -33.36 -9.34 -4.88
N ARG A 127 -32.80 -10.50 -5.22
CA ARG A 127 -32.67 -11.67 -4.33
C ARG A 127 -31.26 -11.84 -3.73
N LEU A 128 -30.51 -10.74 -3.66
CA LEU A 128 -29.12 -10.77 -3.22
C LEU A 128 -29.02 -10.88 -1.70
N THR A 129 -28.21 -11.82 -1.23
CA THR A 129 -27.91 -12.01 0.20
C THR A 129 -26.61 -11.32 0.56
N LEU A 130 -26.45 -10.95 1.83
CA LEU A 130 -25.24 -10.29 2.34
C LEU A 130 -23.97 -11.11 2.04
N ASP A 131 -24.03 -12.42 2.24
CA ASP A 131 -22.91 -13.33 1.99
C ASP A 131 -22.48 -13.31 0.53
N LYS A 132 -23.43 -13.25 -0.41
CA LYS A 132 -23.12 -13.16 -1.85
C LYS A 132 -22.42 -11.86 -2.20
N VAL A 133 -22.86 -10.73 -1.62
CA VAL A 133 -22.20 -9.42 -1.83
C VAL A 133 -20.76 -9.46 -1.30
N ASN A 134 -20.57 -9.92 -0.07
CA ASN A 134 -19.27 -9.93 0.57
C ASN A 134 -18.30 -10.96 -0.03
N PHE A 135 -18.83 -12.09 -0.50
CA PHE A 135 -18.08 -13.06 -1.28
C PHE A 135 -17.61 -12.44 -2.61
N ALA A 136 -18.50 -11.76 -3.34
CA ALA A 136 -18.16 -11.06 -4.57
C ALA A 136 -17.08 -9.99 -4.36
N ILE A 137 -17.14 -9.20 -3.26
CA ILE A 137 -16.09 -8.23 -2.92
C ILE A 137 -14.72 -8.92 -2.76
N SER A 138 -14.70 -10.08 -2.10
CA SER A 138 -13.45 -10.84 -1.89
C SER A 138 -12.86 -11.34 -3.21
N GLU A 139 -13.70 -11.84 -4.12
CA GLU A 139 -13.27 -12.25 -5.46
C GLU A 139 -12.79 -11.05 -6.28
N MET A 140 -13.54 -9.93 -6.30
CA MET A 140 -13.14 -8.70 -6.99
C MET A 140 -11.76 -8.21 -6.53
N ALA A 141 -11.54 -8.19 -5.22
CA ALA A 141 -10.27 -7.78 -4.65
C ALA A 141 -9.13 -8.73 -5.07
N THR A 142 -9.40 -10.04 -5.15
CA THR A 142 -8.41 -11.03 -5.59
C THR A 142 -8.02 -10.84 -7.05
N TYR A 143 -8.99 -10.62 -7.95
CA TYR A 143 -8.69 -10.31 -9.35
C TYR A 143 -7.91 -9.00 -9.51
N ALA A 144 -8.30 -7.98 -8.76
CA ALA A 144 -7.61 -6.69 -8.81
C ALA A 144 -6.19 -6.76 -8.23
N ASP A 145 -5.96 -7.58 -7.20
CA ASP A 145 -4.62 -7.89 -6.66
C ASP A 145 -3.76 -8.60 -7.72
N SER A 146 -4.29 -9.62 -8.42
CA SER A 146 -3.58 -10.32 -9.48
C SER A 146 -3.20 -9.39 -10.64
N ASN A 147 -4.12 -8.53 -11.08
CA ASN A 147 -3.86 -7.56 -12.14
C ASN A 147 -2.82 -6.52 -11.70
N PHE A 148 -2.93 -6.00 -10.48
CA PHE A 148 -1.96 -5.06 -9.94
C PHE A 148 -0.55 -5.67 -9.87
N GLN A 149 -0.46 -6.96 -9.49
CA GLN A 149 0.80 -7.69 -9.52
C GLN A 149 1.34 -7.78 -10.96
N LEU A 150 0.55 -8.20 -11.94
CA LEU A 150 0.99 -8.29 -13.34
C LEU A 150 1.52 -6.94 -13.87
N ILE A 151 0.84 -5.84 -13.55
CA ILE A 151 1.26 -4.48 -13.92
C ILE A 151 2.60 -4.12 -13.27
N THR A 152 2.79 -4.48 -12.00
CA THR A 152 3.96 -4.11 -11.19
C THR A 152 5.18 -5.01 -11.45
N LEU A 153 4.98 -6.27 -11.86
CA LEU A 153 6.07 -7.22 -12.08
C LEU A 153 6.96 -6.81 -13.28
N PRO A 154 8.30 -6.94 -13.15
CA PRO A 154 9.22 -6.71 -14.27
C PRO A 154 9.16 -7.86 -15.28
N LYS A 155 9.41 -7.57 -16.57
CA LYS A 155 9.37 -8.55 -17.68
C LYS A 155 10.12 -9.85 -17.39
N LYS A 156 11.26 -9.77 -16.70
CA LYS A 156 12.13 -10.91 -16.36
C LYS A 156 11.45 -12.02 -15.53
N LYS A 157 10.31 -11.71 -14.89
CA LYS A 157 9.58 -12.64 -14.00
C LYS A 157 8.26 -13.13 -14.61
N LEU A 158 7.98 -12.79 -15.87
CA LEU A 158 6.72 -13.07 -16.54
C LEU A 158 6.97 -14.01 -17.72
N SER A 159 6.08 -14.98 -17.94
CA SER A 159 6.01 -15.74 -19.19
C SER A 159 5.53 -14.85 -20.33
N ASP A 160 5.76 -15.25 -21.59
CA ASP A 160 5.38 -14.45 -22.76
C ASP A 160 3.88 -14.12 -22.79
N ASP A 161 3.00 -15.10 -22.53
CA ASP A 161 1.54 -14.88 -22.46
C ASP A 161 1.15 -13.88 -21.34
N SER A 162 1.79 -14.00 -20.18
CA SER A 162 1.53 -13.10 -19.05
C SER A 162 2.09 -11.68 -19.28
N TRP A 163 3.11 -11.56 -20.13
CA TRP A 163 3.71 -10.30 -20.52
C TRP A 163 2.82 -9.51 -21.50
N GLU A 164 2.25 -10.18 -22.50
CA GLU A 164 1.27 -9.57 -23.40
C GLU A 164 0.07 -9.05 -22.61
N ARG A 165 -0.46 -9.87 -21.69
CA ARG A 165 -1.53 -9.46 -20.78
C ARG A 165 -1.15 -8.28 -19.88
N ALA A 166 0.08 -8.28 -19.35
CA ALA A 166 0.57 -7.17 -18.52
C ALA A 166 0.71 -5.86 -19.32
N LEU A 167 1.08 -5.92 -20.60
CA LEU A 167 1.14 -4.75 -21.48
C LEU A 167 -0.26 -4.17 -21.74
N GLU A 168 -1.23 -5.01 -22.04
CA GLU A 168 -2.65 -4.60 -22.20
C GLU A 168 -3.16 -3.92 -20.92
N LEU A 169 -2.92 -4.52 -19.75
CA LEU A 169 -3.30 -3.95 -18.45
C LEU A 169 -2.59 -2.63 -18.15
N ARG A 170 -1.33 -2.46 -18.58
CA ARG A 170 -0.57 -1.21 -18.40
C ARG A 170 -1.11 -0.07 -19.25
N ASP A 171 -1.50 -0.35 -20.49
CA ASP A 171 -2.12 0.64 -21.38
C ASP A 171 -3.43 1.15 -20.78
N ILE A 172 -4.27 0.22 -20.29
CA ILE A 172 -5.51 0.56 -19.59
C ILE A 172 -5.24 1.38 -18.32
N ALA A 173 -4.23 1.00 -17.52
CA ALA A 173 -3.83 1.70 -16.30
C ALA A 173 -3.27 3.11 -16.55
N MET A 174 -2.88 3.45 -17.79
CA MET A 174 -2.42 4.78 -18.16
C MET A 174 -3.57 5.80 -18.20
N SER A 175 -4.82 5.32 -18.30
CA SER A 175 -6.01 6.18 -18.21
C SER A 175 -6.05 6.98 -16.89
N PRO A 176 -6.35 8.29 -16.94
CA PRO A 176 -6.35 9.15 -15.75
C PRO A 176 -7.35 8.68 -14.68
N GLU A 177 -8.42 8.01 -15.07
CA GLU A 177 -9.48 7.51 -14.18
C GLU A 177 -9.00 6.35 -13.30
N LEU A 178 -8.02 5.59 -13.77
CA LEU A 178 -7.52 4.37 -13.13
C LEU A 178 -6.17 4.57 -12.45
N LYS A 179 -5.56 5.74 -12.58
CA LYS A 179 -4.22 6.03 -12.06
C LYS A 179 -4.15 5.76 -10.55
N GLY A 180 -3.33 4.77 -10.18
CA GLY A 180 -3.10 4.40 -8.78
C GLY A 180 -4.25 3.63 -8.12
N ARG A 181 -5.21 3.11 -8.89
CA ARG A 181 -6.34 2.32 -8.37
C ARG A 181 -6.17 0.84 -8.68
N HIS A 182 -6.78 0.00 -7.85
CA HIS A 182 -6.92 -1.43 -8.12
C HIS A 182 -8.14 -1.62 -9.02
N PHE A 183 -7.99 -2.35 -10.11
CA PHE A 183 -9.06 -2.58 -11.06
C PHE A 183 -9.02 -4.01 -11.61
N LEU A 184 -10.18 -4.46 -12.07
CA LEU A 184 -10.34 -5.70 -12.80
C LEU A 184 -11.09 -5.45 -14.10
N LEU A 185 -10.85 -6.31 -15.09
CA LEU A 185 -11.61 -6.30 -16.33
C LEU A 185 -12.79 -7.26 -16.23
N GLU A 186 -13.82 -6.98 -17.01
CA GLU A 186 -14.96 -7.89 -17.16
C GLU A 186 -14.52 -9.30 -17.62
N THR A 187 -13.44 -9.40 -18.40
CA THR A 187 -12.85 -10.66 -18.88
C THR A 187 -12.10 -11.45 -17.81
N ASP A 188 -11.70 -10.82 -16.71
CA ASP A 188 -10.99 -11.48 -15.59
C ASP A 188 -11.96 -12.24 -14.68
N ILE A 189 -13.25 -11.95 -14.80
CA ILE A 189 -14.31 -12.50 -13.97
C ILE A 189 -14.57 -13.96 -14.37
N LYS A 190 -14.03 -14.88 -13.59
CA LYS A 190 -14.14 -16.34 -13.83
C LYS A 190 -14.80 -17.10 -12.67
N GLY A 191 -14.95 -16.47 -11.51
CA GLY A 191 -15.42 -17.07 -10.27
C GLY A 191 -16.94 -17.09 -10.14
N PRO A 192 -17.49 -17.98 -9.29
CA PRO A 192 -18.92 -18.12 -9.09
C PRO A 192 -19.57 -16.95 -8.35
N GLY A 193 -18.83 -16.16 -7.58
CA GLY A 193 -19.39 -15.07 -6.77
C GLY A 193 -19.64 -13.79 -7.55
N LEU A 194 -18.97 -13.60 -8.69
CA LEU A 194 -19.13 -12.43 -9.55
C LEU A 194 -19.51 -12.79 -10.99
N LYS A 195 -20.24 -13.88 -11.22
CA LYS A 195 -20.67 -14.21 -12.59
C LYS A 195 -21.51 -13.07 -13.19
N LEU A 196 -21.35 -12.76 -14.49
CA LEU A 196 -22.10 -11.68 -15.16
C LEU A 196 -23.55 -12.06 -15.52
N ASP A 197 -24.18 -12.88 -14.67
CA ASP A 197 -25.59 -13.19 -14.73
C ASP A 197 -26.42 -12.03 -14.13
N ASN A 198 -27.73 -12.22 -14.02
CA ASN A 198 -28.59 -11.22 -13.38
C ASN A 198 -28.18 -10.95 -11.93
N THR A 199 -27.69 -11.96 -11.21
CA THR A 199 -27.23 -11.84 -9.83
C THR A 199 -25.98 -10.97 -9.75
N GLY A 200 -24.93 -11.26 -10.52
CA GLY A 200 -23.71 -10.44 -10.47
C GLY A 200 -23.92 -9.04 -11.02
N LYS A 201 -24.78 -8.84 -12.02
CA LYS A 201 -25.18 -7.49 -12.45
C LYS A 201 -25.83 -6.71 -11.31
N ALA A 202 -26.75 -7.33 -10.56
CA ALA A 202 -27.34 -6.71 -9.37
C ALA A 202 -26.27 -6.42 -8.30
N THR A 203 -25.32 -7.34 -8.07
CA THR A 203 -24.20 -7.12 -7.15
C THR A 203 -23.37 -5.89 -7.53
N ILE A 204 -22.97 -5.76 -8.81
CA ILE A 204 -22.18 -4.60 -9.24
C ILE A 204 -22.98 -3.30 -9.11
N ILE A 205 -24.28 -3.33 -9.44
CA ILE A 205 -25.18 -2.18 -9.26
C ILE A 205 -25.28 -1.75 -7.79
N VAL A 206 -25.43 -2.70 -6.87
CA VAL A 206 -25.47 -2.45 -5.42
C VAL A 206 -24.14 -1.88 -4.95
N LEU A 207 -23.01 -2.48 -5.35
CA LEU A 207 -21.67 -2.00 -4.97
C LEU A 207 -21.37 -0.61 -5.51
N ARG A 208 -21.88 -0.28 -6.71
CA ARG A 208 -21.79 1.07 -7.27
C ARG A 208 -22.61 2.07 -6.47
N HIS A 209 -23.82 1.69 -6.06
CA HIS A 209 -24.68 2.55 -5.23
C HIS A 209 -24.06 2.83 -3.86
N LEU A 210 -23.42 1.81 -3.27
CA LEU A 210 -22.69 1.93 -2.01
C LEU A 210 -21.30 2.60 -2.16
N GLY A 211 -20.95 3.10 -3.35
CA GLY A 211 -19.68 3.79 -3.57
C GLY A 211 -18.44 2.91 -3.38
N ARG A 212 -18.57 1.60 -3.60
CA ARG A 212 -17.44 0.65 -3.49
C ARG A 212 -16.67 0.50 -4.80
N VAL A 213 -17.37 0.65 -5.93
CA VAL A 213 -16.81 0.43 -7.26
C VAL A 213 -17.27 1.49 -8.26
N LEU A 214 -16.44 1.73 -9.27
CA LEU A 214 -16.78 2.49 -10.46
C LEU A 214 -16.62 1.63 -11.71
N GLU A 215 -17.46 1.87 -12.70
CA GLU A 215 -17.36 1.23 -14.01
C GLU A 215 -16.94 2.24 -15.07
N PHE A 216 -15.95 1.86 -15.87
CA PHE A 216 -15.44 2.66 -16.98
C PHE A 216 -15.41 1.83 -18.25
N ARG A 217 -15.52 2.50 -19.40
CA ARG A 217 -15.32 1.87 -20.70
C ARG A 217 -14.09 2.48 -21.35
N ILE A 218 -13.03 1.70 -21.47
CA ILE A 218 -11.73 2.12 -22.01
C ILE A 218 -11.47 1.28 -23.26
N GLY A 219 -11.64 1.90 -24.43
CA GLY A 219 -11.61 1.19 -25.70
C GLY A 219 -12.68 0.08 -25.76
N GLN A 220 -12.24 -1.15 -25.96
CA GLN A 220 -13.10 -2.34 -25.99
C GLN A 220 -13.32 -2.95 -24.61
N HIS A 221 -12.61 -2.48 -23.60
CA HIS A 221 -12.61 -3.05 -22.27
C HIS A 221 -13.61 -2.36 -21.35
N ARG A 222 -14.41 -3.17 -20.65
CA ARG A 222 -15.18 -2.73 -19.48
C ARG A 222 -14.34 -2.96 -18.23
N VAL A 223 -14.00 -1.87 -17.56
CA VAL A 223 -13.14 -1.86 -16.39
C VAL A 223 -13.95 -1.56 -15.15
N ILE A 224 -13.74 -2.33 -14.09
CA ILE A 224 -14.32 -2.09 -12.78
C ILE A 224 -13.19 -1.68 -11.83
N ALA A 225 -13.22 -0.44 -11.36
CA ALA A 225 -12.23 0.12 -10.44
C ALA A 225 -12.74 0.08 -9.01
N LEU A 226 -11.92 -0.41 -8.09
CA LEU A 226 -12.23 -0.44 -6.66
C LEU A 226 -11.90 0.92 -6.02
N LEU A 227 -12.84 1.44 -5.24
CA LEU A 227 -12.68 2.71 -4.56
C LEU A 227 -11.95 2.54 -3.20
N PRO A 228 -11.00 3.44 -2.87
CA PRO A 228 -10.53 3.57 -1.50
C PRO A 228 -11.70 4.05 -0.62
N SER A 229 -11.65 3.73 0.68
CA SER A 229 -12.73 3.86 1.69
C SER A 229 -13.91 4.78 1.29
N PRO A 230 -15.16 4.28 1.41
CA PRO A 230 -16.35 5.13 1.31
C PRO A 230 -16.34 6.25 2.37
#